data_AF-A0A816RAI6-F1
#
_entry.id   AF-A0A816RAI6-F1
#
_cell.length_a   1.000
_cell.length_b   1.000
_cell.length_c   1.000
_cell.angle_alpha   90.00
_cell.angle_beta   90.00
_cell.angle_gamma   90.00
#
_symmetry.space_group_name_H-M   'P 1'
#
loop_
_entity.id
_entity.type
_entity.pdbx_description
1 polymer ?
#
loop_
_entity_poly.entity_id
_entity_poly.type
_entity_poly.pdbx_seq_one_letter_code
_entity_poly.pdbx_strand_id
1 'polypeptide(L)' 'NASKLQMVKNLRICGDCHRSTKIIAATRQCEIIVRDANRIHHFYKNGQCSCNDYF' A
#
# COMPACT_ATOMS: atom_id res chain seq x y z
N ASN A 1 5.17 16.96 8.38
CA ASN A 1 5.48 15.53 8.13
C ASN A 1 4.20 14.75 7.87
N ALA A 2 4.04 14.19 6.68
CA ALA A 2 2.88 13.35 6.36
C ALA A 2 3.09 11.96 6.98
N SER A 3 2.45 11.71 8.13
CA SER A 3 2.57 10.45 8.86
C SER A 3 1.85 9.28 8.18
N LYS A 4 0.82 9.57 7.38
CA LYS A 4 -0.09 8.59 6.78
C LYS A 4 -0.71 9.09 5.48
N LEU A 5 -0.76 8.22 4.47
CA LEU A 5 -1.42 8.45 3.18
C LEU A 5 -2.59 7.47 2.99
N GLN A 6 -3.70 7.96 2.46
CA GLN A 6 -4.87 7.13 2.18
C GLN A 6 -5.27 7.29 0.71
N MET A 7 -5.52 6.18 0.03
CA MET A 7 -5.82 6.13 -1.39
C MET A 7 -6.94 5.13 -1.66
N VAL A 8 -7.72 5.38 -2.72
CA VAL A 8 -8.77 4.47 -3.19
C VAL A 8 -8.52 4.14 -4.65
N LYS A 9 -8.67 2.86 -5.00
CA LYS A 9 -8.57 2.36 -6.37
C LYS A 9 -9.82 1.53 -6.69
N ASN A 10 -10.50 1.84 -7.78
CA ASN A 10 -11.70 1.10 -8.18
C ASN A 10 -11.41 -0.28 -8.79
N LEU A 11 -10.13 -0.59 -9.06
CA LEU A 11 -9.66 -1.87 -9.59
C LEU A 11 -8.78 -2.56 -8.55
N ARG A 12 -8.78 -3.90 -8.55
CA ARG A 12 -7.84 -4.71 -7.76
C ARG A 12 -6.41 -4.23 -8.01
N ILE A 13 -5.61 -4.11 -6.95
CA ILE A 13 -4.21 -3.77 -7.11
C ILE A 13 -3.49 -4.90 -7.86
N CYS A 14 -2.69 -4.56 -8.87
CA CYS A 14 -1.82 -5.54 -9.51
C CYS A 14 -0.51 -5.70 -8.73
N GLY A 15 0.26 -6.75 -9.02
CA GLY A 15 1.54 -7.02 -8.36
C GLY A 15 2.53 -5.86 -8.45
N ASP A 16 2.62 -5.18 -9.60
CA ASP A 16 3.52 -4.04 -9.79
C ASP A 16 3.08 -2.81 -9.00
N CYS A 17 1.77 -2.51 -8.99
CA CYS A 17 1.23 -1.44 -8.17
C CYS A 17 1.49 -1.71 -6.69
N HIS A 18 1.27 -2.94 -6.24
CA HIS A 18 1.52 -3.34 -4.86
C HIS A 18 3.00 -3.22 -4.49
N ARG A 19 3.91 -3.72 -5.33
CA ARG A 19 5.35 -3.60 -5.12
C ARG A 19 5.82 -2.14 -5.12
N SER A 20 5.26 -1.32 -6.00
CA SER A 20 5.54 0.12 -6.04
C SER A 20 5.12 0.81 -4.75
N THR A 21 3.92 0.52 -4.24
CA THR A 21 3.43 1.11 -2.99
C THR A 21 4.29 0.70 -1.79
N LYS A 22 4.79 -0.54 -1.74
CA LYS A 22 5.77 -0.98 -0.73
C LYS A 22 7.04 -0.12 -0.74
N ILE A 23 7.61 0.11 -1.92
CA ILE A 23 8.82 0.93 -2.07
C ILE A 23 8.55 2.37 -1.64
N ILE A 24 7.40 2.93 -2.00
CA ILE A 24 7.02 4.29 -1.62
C ILE A 24 6.89 4.40 -0.10
N ALA A 25 6.20 3.47 0.56
CA ALA A 25 6.03 3.46 2.01
C ALA A 25 7.39 3.40 2.74
N ALA A 26 8.29 2.52 2.28
CA ALA A 26 9.64 2.38 2.83
C ALA A 26 10.51 3.62 2.59
N THR A 27 10.47 4.21 1.40
CA THR A 27 11.31 5.37 1.04
C THR A 27 10.84 6.65 1.73
N ARG A 28 9.52 6.85 1.81
CA ARG A 28 8.90 8.02 2.46
C ARG A 28 8.82 7.89 3.97
N GLN A 29 9.13 6.72 4.53
CA GLN A 29 8.97 6.40 5.95
C GLN A 29 7.56 6.76 6.46
N CYS A 30 6.53 6.47 5.64
CA CYS A 30 5.13 6.74 5.94
C CYS A 30 4.26 5.49 5.76
N GLU A 31 3.12 5.48 6.43
CA GLU A 31 2.12 4.44 6.24
C GLU A 31 1.22 4.78 5.05
N ILE A 32 0.87 3.78 4.24
CA ILE A 32 -0.05 3.95 3.12
C ILE A 32 -1.19 2.96 3.28
N ILE A 33 -2.43 3.45 3.28
CA ILE A 33 -3.63 2.61 3.22
C ILE A 33 -4.20 2.73 1.82
N VAL A 34 -4.31 1.59 1.12
CA VAL A 34 -4.97 1.52 -0.19
C VAL A 34 -6.21 0.66 -0.06
N ARG A 35 -7.38 1.25 -0.28
CA ARG A 35 -8.60 0.48 -0.50
C ARG A 35 -8.72 0.19 -1.98
N ASP A 36 -8.68 -1.08 -2.37
CA ASP A 36 -8.97 -1.50 -3.73
C ASP A 36 -10.38 -2.10 -3.85
N ALA A 37 -10.71 -2.67 -5.01
CA ALA A 37 -12.02 -3.29 -5.25
C ALA A 37 -12.31 -4.51 -4.36
N ASN A 38 -11.27 -5.19 -3.86
CA ASN A 38 -11.37 -6.46 -3.16
C ASN A 38 -11.15 -6.34 -1.65
N ARG A 39 -10.18 -5.51 -1.24
CA ARG A 39 -9.70 -5.44 0.15
C ARG A 39 -9.03 -4.11 0.46
N ILE A 40 -8.64 -3.97 1.74
CA ILE A 40 -7.81 -2.89 2.21
C ILE A 40 -6.39 -3.41 2.39
N HIS A 41 -5.44 -2.74 1.76
CA HIS A 41 -4.01 -2.97 1.90
C HIS A 41 -3.44 -1.95 2.86
N HIS A 42 -2.77 -2.42 3.91
CA HIS A 42 -2.05 -1.56 4.83
C HIS A 42 -0.54 -1.75 4.62
N PHE A 43 0.09 -0.74 4.01
CA PHE A 43 1.53 -0.69 3.76
C PHE A 43 2.22 0.04 4.91
N TYR A 44 3.11 -0.66 5.59
CA TYR A 44 3.87 -0.15 6.71
C TYR A 44 5.18 0.51 6.25
N LYS A 45 5.81 1.29 7.13
CA LYS A 45 7.05 2.03 6.86
C LYS A 45 8.26 1.16 6.52
N ASN A 46 8.18 -0.14 6.76
CA ASN A 46 9.22 -1.12 6.39
C ASN A 46 8.96 -1.76 5.01
N GLY A 47 7.96 -1.29 4.26
CA GLY A 47 7.60 -1.83 2.95
C GLY A 47 6.85 -3.17 3.00
N GLN A 48 6.34 -3.59 4.16
CA GLN A 48 5.45 -4.74 4.27
C GLN A 48 4.00 -4.33 4.03
N CYS A 49 3.20 -5.26 3.51
CA CYS A 49 1.75 -5.08 3.35
C CYS A 49 1.00 -6.13 4.18
N SER A 50 -0.12 -5.73 4.79
CA SER A 50 -0.99 -6.61 5.58
C SER A 50 -1.65 -7.74 4.79
N CYS A 51 -1.58 -7.74 3.45
CA CYS A 51 -2.20 -8.76 2.61
C CYS A 51 -1.32 -10.00 2.36
N ASN A 52 -0.13 -10.07 2.97
CA ASN A 52 0.86 -11.14 2.77
C ASN A 52 1.17 -11.40 1.29
N ASP A 53 1.26 -10.33 0.50
CA ASP A 53 1.52 -10.38 -0.96
C ASP A 53 0.44 -11.10 -1.79
N TYR A 54 -0.75 -11.28 -1.23
CA TYR A 54 -1.91 -11.84 -1.94
C TYR A 54 -2.74 -10.75 -2.64
N PHE A 55 -2.05 -9.87 -3.38
CA PHE A 55 -2.55 -8.65 -4.08
C PHE A 55 -4.08 -8.59 -4.27
#